data_AF-A0A8C6CB02-F1
#
_entry.id   AF-A0A8C6CB02-F1
#
_cell.length_a   1.000
_cell.length_b   1.000
_cell.length_c   1.000
_cell.angle_alpha   90.00
_cell.angle_beta   90.00
_cell.angle_gamma   90.00
#
_symmetry.space_group_name_H-M   'P 1'
#
loop_
_entity.id
_entity.type
_entity.pdbx_description
1 polymer ?
#
loop_
_entity_poly.entity_id
_entity_poly.type
_entity_poly.pdbx_seq_one_letter_code
_entity_poly.pdbx_strand_id
1 'polypeptide(L)'
;MEFLFLIRRNYILSQKGRRLKNRPSTGGRGLWEKMAAAVLPRVVRALPMSRRMGSQVIVPYRGEPYDTMHLRPMGDLGQIIFLEWKGRDKDSILRAVEHSNVVINLVGREWETKNFDFEDVFVKIPQAIPQVSKQARVENFIHVSHLNADIQSPSKYLRNKAAGEKEVRDTFPEATIIKASDIFGREDRFLNHVASIQGFVKQPIYIVDVTKGIVNAVKDPDARGKTFAFVGPSWYVLFDLVQYVFAMAHRPFLAYPLPHFAYRWLGRLFEMSPFEPWPTRDKVERVHITDMTLPHLPGLEDLGIQATPLELKAIEVLRRHRTHRWLSSETEDVKPAKTVTVSWPLSCPWFLMSFRSLATRPPLAENPVHSA
;
A
#
# COMPACT_ATOMS: atom_id res chain seq x y z
N MET A 1 -4.53 14.43 0.34
CA MET A 1 -5.76 13.67 0.11
C MET A 1 -5.56 12.30 0.65
N GLU A 2 -6.02 12.15 1.86
CA GLU A 2 -5.58 11.14 2.79
C GLU A 2 -6.82 10.69 3.50
N PHE A 3 -7.22 9.45 3.30
CA PHE A 3 -8.53 9.08 3.77
C PHE A 3 -8.61 7.67 4.33
N LEU A 4 -9.05 7.66 5.57
CA LEU A 4 -9.57 6.54 6.29
C LEU A 4 -11.00 6.33 5.87
N PHE A 5 -11.49 5.10 5.83
CA PHE A 5 -12.88 4.89 5.43
C PHE A 5 -13.47 3.72 6.18
N LEU A 6 -14.71 3.74 6.75
CA LEU A 6 -15.34 2.72 7.66
C LEU A 6 -16.88 2.66 7.87
N ILE A 7 -17.48 1.48 8.26
CA ILE A 7 -18.89 0.99 7.97
C ILE A 7 -19.33 -0.21 8.85
N ARG A 8 -20.60 -0.72 8.92
CA ARG A 8 -21.93 -0.43 9.51
C ARG A 8 -22.61 -1.82 9.77
N ARG A 9 -23.41 -1.98 10.82
CA ARG A 9 -24.14 -3.18 11.28
C ARG A 9 -25.62 -2.89 11.08
N ASN A 10 -26.26 -3.54 10.10
CA ASN A 10 -27.72 -3.45 9.97
C ASN A 10 -28.40 -4.32 11.02
N TYR A 11 -29.12 -3.68 11.93
CA TYR A 11 -30.26 -4.25 12.65
C TYR A 11 -31.49 -4.11 11.74
N ILE A 12 -31.93 -5.22 11.14
CA ILE A 12 -33.32 -5.35 10.74
C ILE A 12 -34.04 -5.83 11.99
N LEU A 13 -34.91 -4.99 12.55
CA LEU A 13 -35.90 -5.37 13.55
C LEU A 13 -36.82 -6.43 12.93
N SER A 14 -36.43 -7.70 13.01
CA SER A 14 -37.36 -8.81 12.84
C SER A 14 -37.89 -9.16 14.23
N GLN A 15 -39.15 -8.79 14.45
CA GLN A 15 -40.00 -9.28 15.54
C GLN A 15 -40.06 -10.82 15.49
N LYS A 16 -39.07 -11.50 16.08
CA LYS A 16 -39.16 -12.84 16.68
C LYS A 16 -37.76 -13.29 17.14
N GLY A 17 -37.64 -13.56 18.43
CA GLY A 17 -36.42 -14.09 19.03
C GLY A 17 -35.99 -15.40 18.37
N ARG A 18 -34.81 -15.38 17.75
CA ARG A 18 -33.95 -16.54 17.48
C ARG A 18 -32.58 -16.05 16.99
N ARG A 19 -31.50 -16.34 17.73
CA ARG A 19 -30.11 -16.19 17.25
C ARG A 19 -29.90 -17.21 16.13
N LEU A 20 -30.03 -16.79 14.88
CA LEU A 20 -29.69 -17.60 13.72
C LEU A 20 -28.40 -17.08 13.09
N LYS A 21 -27.39 -17.96 13.06
CA LYS A 21 -26.16 -17.81 12.27
C LYS A 21 -26.54 -18.08 10.80
N ASN A 22 -27.27 -17.17 10.17
CA ASN A 22 -27.71 -17.31 8.78
C ASN A 22 -26.49 -17.15 7.85
N ARG A 23 -26.01 -18.26 7.28
CA ARG A 23 -25.27 -18.23 6.02
C ARG A 23 -26.29 -18.27 4.89
N PRO A 24 -26.51 -17.19 4.12
CA PRO A 24 -27.30 -17.28 2.89
C PRO A 24 -26.44 -17.94 1.78
N SER A 25 -27.10 -18.66 0.87
CA SER A 25 -26.47 -19.43 -0.22
C SER A 25 -26.03 -18.56 -1.41
N THR A 26 -24.98 -19.04 -2.09
CA THR A 26 -24.37 -18.61 -3.37
C THR A 26 -24.14 -17.11 -3.57
N GLY A 27 -22.88 -16.68 -3.42
CA GLY A 27 -22.41 -15.29 -3.51
C GLY A 27 -22.88 -14.54 -4.76
N GLY A 28 -23.62 -13.45 -4.53
CA GLY A 28 -24.14 -12.58 -5.57
C GLY A 28 -24.41 -11.16 -5.07
N ARG A 29 -24.65 -10.24 -6.01
CA ARG A 29 -24.79 -8.78 -5.77
C ARG A 29 -25.92 -8.37 -4.82
N GLY A 30 -26.96 -9.20 -4.66
CA GLY A 30 -28.10 -8.96 -3.78
C GLY A 30 -28.00 -9.63 -2.39
N LEU A 31 -26.83 -10.18 -2.04
CA LEU A 31 -26.63 -10.95 -0.80
C LEU A 31 -26.18 -10.04 0.36
N TRP A 32 -26.89 -10.09 1.48
CA TRP A 32 -26.53 -9.32 2.68
C TRP A 32 -25.49 -10.09 3.52
N GLU A 33 -24.21 -9.95 3.19
CA GLU A 33 -23.13 -10.40 4.08
C GLU A 33 -22.64 -9.21 4.91
N LYS A 34 -22.66 -9.35 6.25
CA LYS A 34 -22.33 -8.29 7.22
C LYS A 34 -20.82 -8.03 7.30
N MET A 35 -20.20 -7.69 6.19
CA MET A 35 -18.84 -7.15 6.13
C MET A 35 -18.93 -5.68 5.78
N ALA A 36 -18.02 -4.90 6.34
CA ALA A 36 -18.20 -3.48 6.35
C ALA A 36 -16.82 -2.82 6.27
N ALA A 37 -16.41 -2.56 5.03
CA ALA A 37 -15.00 -2.44 4.66
C ALA A 37 -14.70 -1.14 3.93
N ALA A 38 -13.50 -0.66 4.08
CA ALA A 38 -13.30 0.62 4.65
C ALA A 38 -12.14 1.29 3.90
N VAL A 39 -12.47 1.93 2.78
CA VAL A 39 -11.53 2.05 1.65
C VAL A 39 -11.36 3.48 1.10
N LEU A 40 -10.11 3.95 0.99
CA LEU A 40 -9.63 5.10 0.21
C LEU A 40 -10.21 5.15 -1.22
N PRO A 41 -10.66 6.30 -1.77
CA PRO A 41 -11.20 6.42 -3.13
C PRO A 41 -10.31 5.89 -4.27
N ARG A 42 -8.98 5.83 -4.08
CA ARG A 42 -8.04 5.26 -5.08
C ARG A 42 -7.90 3.74 -5.01
N VAL A 43 -7.95 3.17 -3.81
CA VAL A 43 -7.94 1.71 -3.58
C VAL A 43 -9.34 1.13 -3.81
N VAL A 44 -10.42 1.92 -3.65
CA VAL A 44 -11.80 1.48 -3.93
C VAL A 44 -12.01 1.11 -5.41
N ARG A 45 -11.34 1.78 -6.36
CA ARG A 45 -11.39 1.36 -7.78
C ARG A 45 -10.95 -0.09 -7.97
N ALA A 46 -10.03 -0.56 -7.12
CA ALA A 46 -9.52 -1.92 -7.09
C ALA A 46 -10.20 -2.81 -6.03
N LEU A 47 -11.27 -2.35 -5.39
CA LEU A 47 -12.20 -3.17 -4.59
C LEU A 47 -13.54 -3.45 -5.32
N PRO A 48 -13.53 -3.98 -6.56
CA PRO A 48 -14.73 -4.57 -7.15
C PRO A 48 -15.17 -5.86 -6.42
N MET A 49 -14.43 -6.28 -5.38
CA MET A 49 -14.72 -7.47 -4.58
C MET A 49 -15.91 -7.27 -3.63
N SER A 50 -16.04 -6.12 -2.96
CA SER A 50 -17.21 -5.82 -2.12
C SER A 50 -18.51 -5.84 -2.94
N ARG A 51 -18.44 -5.38 -4.20
CA ARG A 51 -19.54 -5.46 -5.17
C ARG A 51 -20.03 -6.88 -5.41
N ARG A 52 -19.15 -7.88 -5.40
CA ARG A 52 -19.54 -9.29 -5.61
C ARG A 52 -20.20 -9.91 -4.37
N MET A 53 -19.86 -9.40 -3.19
CA MET A 53 -20.27 -9.96 -1.91
C MET A 53 -21.55 -9.35 -1.34
N GLY A 54 -21.99 -8.18 -1.84
CA GLY A 54 -23.20 -7.49 -1.40
C GLY A 54 -23.09 -6.87 0.01
N SER A 55 -21.87 -6.69 0.51
CA SER A 55 -21.59 -6.00 1.76
C SER A 55 -21.92 -4.51 1.69
N GLN A 56 -22.46 -3.98 2.79
CA GLN A 56 -22.70 -2.54 2.93
C GLN A 56 -21.39 -1.80 3.22
N VAL A 57 -21.21 -0.65 2.56
CA VAL A 57 -20.01 0.17 2.56
C VAL A 57 -20.32 1.69 2.82
N ILE A 58 -20.20 2.19 4.05
CA ILE A 58 -20.00 3.60 4.42
C ILE A 58 -18.63 4.15 3.96
N VAL A 59 -18.70 5.11 3.09
CA VAL A 59 -17.55 5.78 2.53
C VAL A 59 -17.42 7.15 3.24
N PRO A 60 -16.71 7.35 4.39
CA PRO A 60 -16.46 8.69 4.93
C PRO A 60 -15.39 9.49 4.16
N TYR A 61 -15.82 10.46 3.35
CA TYR A 61 -14.95 11.27 2.50
C TYR A 61 -14.67 12.64 3.10
N ARG A 62 -13.63 13.28 2.59
CA ARG A 62 -13.34 14.69 2.86
C ARG A 62 -12.94 15.38 1.57
N GLY A 63 -13.32 16.65 1.43
CA GLY A 63 -13.19 17.37 0.17
C GLY A 63 -14.51 17.36 -0.60
N GLU A 64 -14.44 17.39 -1.92
CA GLU A 64 -15.62 17.55 -2.75
C GLU A 64 -16.33 16.21 -3.00
N PRO A 65 -17.68 16.18 -2.98
CA PRO A 65 -18.45 14.99 -3.32
C PRO A 65 -18.15 14.44 -4.73
N TYR A 66 -17.72 15.31 -5.66
CA TYR A 66 -17.38 14.94 -7.05
C TYR A 66 -16.29 13.87 -7.12
N ASP A 67 -15.28 13.95 -6.24
CA ASP A 67 -14.16 13.00 -6.20
C ASP A 67 -14.57 11.58 -5.85
N THR A 68 -15.76 11.38 -5.28
CA THR A 68 -16.30 10.07 -4.90
C THR A 68 -17.36 9.54 -5.86
N MET A 69 -17.70 10.32 -6.89
CA MET A 69 -18.81 10.00 -7.79
C MET A 69 -18.58 8.70 -8.58
N HIS A 70 -17.32 8.37 -8.89
CA HIS A 70 -16.95 7.11 -9.54
C HIS A 70 -17.23 5.86 -8.69
N LEU A 71 -17.49 6.02 -7.39
CA LEU A 71 -17.82 4.92 -6.48
C LEU A 71 -19.30 4.56 -6.51
N ARG A 72 -20.18 5.49 -6.89
CA ARG A 72 -21.64 5.27 -6.93
C ARG A 72 -22.05 4.03 -7.75
N PRO A 73 -21.47 3.77 -8.95
CA PRO A 73 -21.82 2.60 -9.74
C PRO A 73 -21.27 1.27 -9.19
N MET A 74 -20.44 1.29 -8.15
CA MET A 74 -19.79 0.09 -7.62
C MET A 74 -20.67 -0.70 -6.65
N GLY A 75 -21.73 -0.11 -6.12
CA GLY A 75 -22.66 -0.77 -5.20
C GLY A 75 -24.10 -0.70 -5.69
N ASP A 76 -24.92 -1.62 -5.20
CA ASP A 76 -26.38 -1.54 -5.36
C ASP A 76 -26.99 -0.47 -4.42
N LEU A 77 -28.27 -0.16 -4.60
CA LEU A 77 -28.95 0.85 -3.79
C LEU A 77 -28.82 0.54 -2.29
N GLY A 78 -28.40 1.55 -1.52
CA GLY A 78 -28.22 1.45 -0.07
C GLY A 78 -26.97 0.68 0.38
N GLN A 79 -26.19 0.09 -0.54
CA GLN A 79 -24.91 -0.53 -0.21
C GLN A 79 -23.86 0.53 0.08
N ILE A 80 -23.71 1.55 -0.77
CA ILE A 80 -22.71 2.61 -0.57
C ILE A 80 -23.33 3.83 0.10
N ILE A 81 -22.80 4.24 1.25
CA ILE A 81 -23.27 5.40 2.02
C ILE A 81 -22.14 6.41 2.14
N PHE A 82 -22.28 7.63 1.63
CA PHE A 82 -21.24 8.65 1.79
C PHE A 82 -21.44 9.46 3.06
N LEU A 83 -20.38 9.70 3.83
CA LEU A 83 -20.39 10.58 5.01
C LEU A 83 -19.25 11.59 4.93
N GLU A 84 -19.46 12.82 5.34
CA GLU A 84 -18.36 13.78 5.46
C GLU A 84 -17.68 13.64 6.83
N TRP A 85 -16.35 13.74 6.89
CA TRP A 85 -15.61 13.71 8.15
C TRP A 85 -14.41 14.65 8.15
N LYS A 86 -13.85 14.90 9.34
CA LYS A 86 -12.66 15.74 9.51
C LYS A 86 -11.64 15.00 10.37
N GLY A 87 -10.42 14.82 9.88
CA GLY A 87 -9.39 14.03 10.57
C GLY A 87 -8.95 14.55 11.95
N ARG A 88 -9.17 15.84 12.24
CA ARG A 88 -8.87 16.42 13.55
C ARG A 88 -10.03 16.31 14.54
N ASP A 89 -11.24 16.06 14.06
CA ASP A 89 -12.45 16.06 14.87
C ASP A 89 -12.85 14.62 15.24
N LYS A 90 -12.75 14.31 16.53
CA LYS A 90 -13.05 12.98 17.07
C LYS A 90 -14.53 12.63 16.94
N ASP A 91 -15.44 13.60 17.04
CA ASP A 91 -16.89 13.36 16.97
C ASP A 91 -17.31 12.99 15.54
N SER A 92 -16.61 13.51 14.54
CA SER A 92 -16.81 13.10 13.15
C SER A 92 -16.34 11.66 12.90
N ILE A 93 -15.25 11.23 13.54
CA ILE A 93 -14.75 9.85 13.48
C ILE A 93 -15.73 8.91 14.19
N LEU A 94 -16.24 9.30 15.37
CA LEU A 94 -17.23 8.53 16.11
C LEU A 94 -18.47 8.26 15.28
N ARG A 95 -19.06 9.30 14.68
CA ARG A 95 -20.23 9.17 13.78
C ARG A 95 -19.99 8.20 12.62
N ALA A 96 -18.77 8.14 12.08
CA ALA A 96 -18.43 7.21 11.00
C ALA A 96 -18.28 5.76 11.51
N VAL A 97 -17.83 5.56 12.75
CA VAL A 97 -17.47 4.24 13.30
C VAL A 97 -18.59 3.61 14.14
N GLU A 98 -19.54 4.37 14.69
CA GLU A 98 -20.59 3.93 15.64
C GLU A 98 -21.29 2.61 15.31
N HIS A 99 -21.54 2.38 14.03
CA HIS A 99 -22.27 1.21 13.61
C HIS A 99 -21.36 0.13 13.03
N SER A 100 -20.05 0.29 13.01
CA SER A 100 -19.17 -0.49 12.14
C SER A 100 -18.75 -1.84 12.72
N ASN A 101 -18.80 -2.90 11.90
CA ASN A 101 -18.29 -4.21 12.32
C ASN A 101 -16.77 -4.29 12.18
N VAL A 102 -16.26 -3.68 11.10
CA VAL A 102 -14.87 -3.84 10.68
C VAL A 102 -14.31 -2.47 10.39
N VAL A 103 -13.12 -2.19 10.93
CA VAL A 103 -12.35 -0.99 10.70
C VAL A 103 -11.24 -1.25 9.66
N ILE A 104 -11.06 -0.54 8.54
CA ILE A 104 -9.87 -0.60 7.66
C ILE A 104 -9.32 0.81 7.50
N ASN A 105 -8.06 0.97 7.90
CA ASN A 105 -7.35 2.21 7.82
C ASN A 105 -6.45 2.24 6.59
N LEU A 106 -6.79 3.10 5.64
CA LEU A 106 -6.00 3.40 4.44
C LEU A 106 -5.52 4.87 4.38
N VAL A 107 -5.51 5.62 5.49
CA VAL A 107 -4.99 6.99 5.50
C VAL A 107 -3.51 6.97 5.13
N GLY A 108 -3.15 7.63 4.04
CA GLY A 108 -1.76 8.00 3.77
C GLY A 108 -1.59 8.92 2.57
N ARG A 109 -0.60 9.80 2.68
CA ARG A 109 -0.17 10.78 1.67
C ARG A 109 1.33 10.62 1.52
N GLU A 110 1.80 10.80 0.30
CA GLU A 110 3.22 10.65 -0.03
C GLU A 110 4.05 11.92 0.20
N TRP A 111 3.39 13.05 0.45
CA TRP A 111 4.01 14.34 0.71
C TRP A 111 3.28 15.08 1.82
N GLU A 112 4.01 15.91 2.55
CA GLU A 112 3.45 16.79 3.58
C GLU A 112 2.60 17.87 2.91
N THR A 113 1.42 18.13 3.47
CA THR A 113 0.59 19.27 3.04
C THR A 113 0.78 20.37 4.07
N LYS A 114 0.74 21.64 3.67
CA LYS A 114 0.85 22.77 4.61
C LYS A 114 -0.11 22.69 5.81
N ASN A 115 -1.27 22.07 5.63
CA ASN A 115 -2.29 21.96 6.66
C ASN A 115 -2.16 20.67 7.49
N PHE A 116 -1.48 19.63 6.99
CA PHE A 116 -1.36 18.30 7.59
C PHE A 116 0.05 17.77 7.40
N ASP A 117 0.77 17.68 8.51
CA ASP A 117 2.11 17.12 8.59
C ASP A 117 2.06 15.59 8.65
N PHE A 118 3.16 14.90 8.31
CA PHE A 118 3.18 13.43 8.37
C PHE A 118 2.89 12.84 9.76
N GLU A 119 3.16 13.58 10.83
CA GLU A 119 2.85 13.14 12.19
C GLU A 119 1.33 13.18 12.47
N ASP A 120 0.64 14.22 12.04
CA ASP A 120 -0.83 14.30 12.14
C ASP A 120 -1.48 13.12 11.41
N VAL A 121 -0.95 12.81 10.23
CA VAL A 121 -1.38 11.77 9.30
C VAL A 121 -1.18 10.35 9.82
N PHE A 122 0.04 10.00 10.25
CA PHE A 122 0.42 8.61 10.53
C PHE A 122 0.43 8.29 12.02
N VAL A 123 0.50 9.31 12.89
CA VAL A 123 0.51 9.12 14.35
C VAL A 123 -0.83 9.53 14.94
N LYS A 124 -1.21 10.81 14.86
CA LYS A 124 -2.39 11.33 15.60
C LYS A 124 -3.71 10.76 15.09
N ILE A 125 -3.90 10.70 13.78
CA ILE A 125 -5.11 10.13 13.18
C ILE A 125 -5.19 8.61 13.50
N PRO A 126 -4.17 7.79 13.21
CA PRO A 126 -4.14 6.37 13.58
C PRO A 126 -4.16 6.09 15.07
N GLN A 127 -3.90 7.06 15.95
CA GLN A 127 -4.14 6.93 17.39
C GLN A 127 -5.60 7.19 17.77
N ALA A 128 -6.25 8.18 17.15
CA ALA A 128 -7.64 8.53 17.45
C ALA A 128 -8.64 7.46 16.97
N ILE A 129 -8.43 6.86 15.80
CA ILE A 129 -9.39 5.93 15.21
C ILE A 129 -9.54 4.64 16.02
N PRO A 130 -8.47 3.93 16.43
CA PRO A 130 -8.61 2.73 17.23
C PRO A 130 -9.22 3.02 18.61
N GLN A 131 -8.95 4.18 19.21
CA GLN A 131 -9.59 4.60 20.46
C GLN A 131 -11.12 4.67 20.29
N VAL A 132 -11.57 5.35 19.24
CA VAL A 132 -12.99 5.47 18.89
C VAL A 132 -13.59 4.10 18.49
N SER A 133 -12.83 3.28 17.78
CA SER A 133 -13.25 1.93 17.37
C SER A 133 -13.46 1.00 18.55
N LYS A 134 -12.62 1.13 19.59
CA LYS A 134 -12.76 0.40 20.84
C LYS A 134 -14.01 0.83 21.61
N GLN A 135 -14.31 2.14 21.63
CA GLN A 135 -15.56 2.67 22.21
C GLN A 135 -16.80 2.14 21.47
N ALA A 136 -16.75 2.10 20.14
CA ALA A 136 -17.81 1.58 19.27
C ALA A 136 -17.90 0.03 19.23
N ARG A 137 -16.98 -0.69 19.90
CA ARG A 137 -16.91 -2.16 19.96
C ARG A 137 -16.83 -2.83 18.58
N VAL A 138 -15.96 -2.30 17.73
CA VAL A 138 -15.67 -2.90 16.42
C VAL A 138 -15.06 -4.29 16.61
N GLU A 139 -15.47 -5.26 15.78
CA GLU A 139 -15.01 -6.64 15.85
C GLU A 139 -13.60 -6.83 15.27
N ASN A 140 -13.27 -6.21 14.14
CA ASN A 140 -11.95 -6.31 13.49
C ASN A 140 -11.43 -4.93 13.13
N PHE A 141 -10.19 -4.58 13.46
CA PHE A 141 -9.51 -3.37 12.96
C PHE A 141 -8.33 -3.77 12.10
N ILE A 142 -8.19 -3.16 10.93
CA ILE A 142 -7.13 -3.42 9.95
C ILE A 142 -6.40 -2.11 9.70
N HIS A 143 -5.08 -2.14 9.83
CA HIS A 143 -4.23 -0.99 9.54
C HIS A 143 -3.27 -1.32 8.41
N VAL A 144 -3.27 -0.49 7.35
CA VAL A 144 -2.33 -0.69 6.24
C VAL A 144 -1.13 0.24 6.40
N SER A 145 -0.01 -0.39 6.70
CA SER A 145 1.30 0.24 6.75
C SER A 145 2.19 -0.21 5.58
N HIS A 146 3.51 -0.15 5.73
CA HIS A 146 4.45 -0.39 4.64
C HIS A 146 5.48 -1.44 5.07
N LEU A 147 5.97 -2.24 4.12
CA LEU A 147 7.00 -3.25 4.35
C LEU A 147 8.25 -2.68 5.03
N ASN A 148 8.72 -1.53 4.53
CA ASN A 148 9.93 -0.86 5.02
C ASN A 148 9.64 0.15 6.16
N ALA A 149 8.50 0.01 6.86
CA ALA A 149 8.19 0.86 8.00
C ALA A 149 9.13 0.50 9.17
N ASP A 150 10.14 1.35 9.37
CA ASP A 150 11.09 1.27 10.47
C ASP A 150 11.37 2.67 11.04
N ILE A 151 11.55 2.75 12.36
CA ILE A 151 11.81 3.99 13.10
C ILE A 151 13.19 4.59 12.77
N GLN A 152 14.13 3.76 12.32
CA GLN A 152 15.48 4.18 11.92
C GLN A 152 15.58 4.56 10.44
N SER A 153 14.48 4.46 9.67
CA SER A 153 14.51 4.74 8.23
C SER A 153 14.83 6.22 7.91
N PRO A 154 15.53 6.52 6.80
CA PRO A 154 15.89 7.90 6.46
C PRO A 154 14.68 8.75 6.03
N SER A 155 13.66 8.11 5.43
CA SER A 155 12.41 8.77 5.04
C SER A 155 11.53 9.08 6.26
N LYS A 156 10.97 10.28 6.33
CA LYS A 156 10.05 10.67 7.40
C LYS A 156 8.75 9.87 7.33
N TYR A 157 8.27 9.60 6.11
CA TYR A 157 7.06 8.82 5.87
C TYR A 157 7.12 7.44 6.51
N LEU A 158 8.21 6.68 6.29
CA LEU A 158 8.34 5.32 6.84
C LEU A 158 8.54 5.32 8.36
N ARG A 159 9.28 6.30 8.90
CA ARG A 159 9.41 6.46 10.36
C ARG A 159 8.08 6.72 11.05
N ASN A 160 7.29 7.63 10.49
CA ASN A 160 5.99 7.97 11.06
C ASN A 160 4.98 6.81 10.90
N LYS A 161 5.07 6.02 9.83
CA LYS A 161 4.33 4.76 9.74
C LYS A 161 4.72 3.76 10.83
N ALA A 162 6.00 3.59 11.11
CA ALA A 162 6.45 2.72 12.20
C ALA A 162 5.94 3.20 13.58
N ALA A 163 5.97 4.51 13.83
CA ALA A 163 5.38 5.10 15.03
C ALA A 163 3.86 4.87 15.10
N GLY A 164 3.15 5.06 13.99
CA GLY A 164 1.72 4.79 13.86
C GLY A 164 1.34 3.33 14.09
N GLU A 165 2.11 2.39 13.55
CA GLU A 165 1.93 0.95 13.79
C GLU A 165 1.98 0.62 15.28
N LYS A 166 2.93 1.22 16.01
CA LYS A 166 3.08 1.04 17.45
C LYS A 166 1.88 1.63 18.21
N GLU A 167 1.48 2.86 17.93
CA GLU A 167 0.33 3.50 18.59
C GLU A 167 -0.98 2.75 18.34
N VAL A 168 -1.18 2.25 17.10
CA VAL A 168 -2.34 1.42 16.75
C VAL A 168 -2.32 0.12 17.56
N ARG A 169 -1.16 -0.54 17.64
CA ARG A 169 -0.99 -1.79 18.38
C ARG A 169 -1.21 -1.60 19.89
N ASP A 170 -0.72 -0.50 20.46
CA ASP A 170 -0.86 -0.19 21.88
C ASP A 170 -2.33 0.11 22.24
N THR A 171 -3.05 0.81 21.36
CA THR A 171 -4.47 1.17 21.57
C THR A 171 -5.42 -0.01 21.35
N PHE A 172 -5.19 -0.77 20.27
CA PHE A 172 -6.02 -1.87 19.80
C PHE A 172 -5.13 -3.09 19.49
N PRO A 173 -4.77 -3.89 20.51
CA PRO A 173 -3.84 -5.03 20.37
C PRO A 173 -4.27 -6.06 19.34
N GLU A 174 -5.58 -6.27 19.20
CA GLU A 174 -6.22 -7.20 18.28
C GLU A 174 -6.27 -6.69 16.82
N ALA A 175 -5.64 -5.55 16.51
CA ALA A 175 -5.54 -5.01 15.16
C ALA A 175 -4.73 -5.93 14.24
N THR A 176 -5.22 -6.12 13.03
CA THR A 176 -4.46 -6.71 11.94
C THR A 176 -3.63 -5.62 11.27
N ILE A 177 -2.31 -5.75 11.27
CA ILE A 177 -1.42 -4.80 10.57
C ILE A 177 -0.98 -5.42 9.26
N ILE A 178 -1.21 -4.73 8.14
CA ILE A 178 -0.81 -5.18 6.82
C ILE A 178 0.34 -4.30 6.36
N LYS A 179 1.52 -4.90 6.23
CA LYS A 179 2.73 -4.27 5.71
C LYS A 179 2.84 -4.56 4.22
N ALA A 180 2.39 -3.63 3.39
CA ALA A 180 2.49 -3.76 1.94
C ALA A 180 3.83 -3.24 1.41
N SER A 181 4.39 -3.96 0.44
CA SER A 181 5.47 -3.48 -0.43
C SER A 181 4.98 -2.40 -1.41
N ASP A 182 5.85 -1.93 -2.30
CA ASP A 182 5.48 -0.95 -3.33
C ASP A 182 4.33 -1.48 -4.21
N ILE A 183 3.14 -0.88 -4.07
CA ILE A 183 1.94 -1.36 -4.76
C ILE A 183 1.86 -0.78 -6.17
N PHE A 184 1.60 -1.64 -7.16
CA PHE A 184 1.39 -1.23 -8.55
C PHE A 184 -0.03 -1.50 -9.07
N GLY A 185 -0.45 -0.67 -10.03
CA GLY A 185 -1.80 -0.70 -10.61
C GLY A 185 -2.08 0.50 -11.53
N ARG A 186 -3.25 0.53 -12.18
CA ARG A 186 -3.58 1.51 -13.25
C ARG A 186 -3.39 2.98 -12.85
N GLU A 187 -3.60 3.30 -11.58
CA GLU A 187 -3.50 4.65 -11.02
C GLU A 187 -2.43 4.74 -9.91
N ASP A 188 -1.44 3.86 -9.96
CA ASP A 188 -0.34 3.91 -9.01
C ASP A 188 0.49 5.19 -9.14
N ARG A 189 1.24 5.51 -8.09
CA ARG A 189 2.28 6.54 -8.08
C ARG A 189 3.69 5.94 -8.00
N PHE A 190 3.78 4.61 -8.07
CA PHE A 190 5.03 3.90 -8.14
C PHE A 190 5.43 3.74 -9.61
N LEU A 191 4.84 2.82 -10.38
CA LEU A 191 5.24 2.60 -11.78
C LEU A 191 5.07 3.86 -12.64
N ASN A 192 4.00 4.62 -12.43
CA ASN A 192 3.77 5.86 -13.17
C ASN A 192 4.81 6.97 -12.91
N HIS A 193 5.58 6.87 -11.82
CA HIS A 193 6.62 7.83 -11.47
C HIS A 193 8.03 7.32 -11.84
N VAL A 194 8.20 6.01 -11.96
CA VAL A 194 9.51 5.38 -12.10
C VAL A 194 10.03 5.59 -13.53
N ALA A 195 10.69 6.73 -13.72
CA ALA A 195 11.32 7.11 -14.98
C ALA A 195 12.82 7.48 -14.86
N SER A 196 13.44 7.42 -13.66
CA SER A 196 14.80 7.98 -13.52
C SER A 196 15.64 7.52 -12.30
N ILE A 197 15.60 6.25 -11.89
CA ILE A 197 16.33 5.84 -10.66
C ILE A 197 17.09 4.52 -10.86
N GLN A 198 18.31 4.43 -10.33
CA GLN A 198 19.21 3.27 -10.43
C GLN A 198 19.44 2.59 -9.06
N GLY A 199 19.68 1.27 -9.04
CA GLY A 199 20.57 0.65 -8.02
C GLY A 199 19.97 -0.06 -6.80
N PHE A 200 18.64 -0.15 -6.61
CA PHE A 200 18.05 -0.76 -5.40
C PHE A 200 17.19 -1.97 -5.71
N VAL A 201 17.01 -2.93 -4.81
CA VAL A 201 16.12 -4.08 -5.06
C VAL A 201 14.71 -3.78 -4.55
N LYS A 202 13.71 -3.98 -5.40
CA LYS A 202 12.29 -3.74 -5.13
C LYS A 202 11.46 -4.98 -5.44
N GLN A 203 10.43 -5.20 -4.64
CA GLN A 203 9.51 -6.33 -4.77
C GLN A 203 8.07 -5.82 -4.84
N PRO A 204 7.63 -5.31 -6.00
CA PRO A 204 6.35 -4.66 -6.13
C PRO A 204 5.19 -5.66 -6.09
N ILE A 205 4.08 -5.28 -5.46
CA ILE A 205 2.87 -6.11 -5.32
C ILE A 205 1.69 -5.54 -6.10
N TYR A 206 0.88 -6.42 -6.69
CA TYR A 206 -0.30 -6.01 -7.43
C TYR A 206 -1.45 -5.57 -6.52
N ILE A 207 -2.06 -4.42 -6.82
CA ILE A 207 -3.14 -3.83 -6.00
C ILE A 207 -4.33 -4.78 -5.77
N VAL A 208 -4.73 -5.57 -6.77
CA VAL A 208 -5.91 -6.44 -6.65
C VAL A 208 -5.65 -7.60 -5.68
N ASP A 209 -4.40 -8.02 -5.55
CA ASP A 209 -4.02 -9.09 -4.64
C ASP A 209 -3.97 -8.57 -3.20
N VAL A 210 -3.48 -7.34 -3.00
CA VAL A 210 -3.59 -6.62 -1.72
C VAL A 210 -5.04 -6.46 -1.31
N THR A 211 -5.94 -6.06 -2.22
CA THR A 211 -7.35 -5.87 -1.87
C THR A 211 -8.08 -7.17 -1.57
N LYS A 212 -7.82 -8.25 -2.32
CA LYS A 212 -8.30 -9.59 -1.96
C LYS A 212 -7.77 -10.02 -0.59
N GLY A 213 -6.49 -9.77 -0.31
CA GLY A 213 -5.85 -10.13 0.95
C GLY A 213 -6.52 -9.43 2.12
N ILE A 214 -6.77 -8.13 2.00
CA ILE A 214 -7.53 -7.37 2.98
C ILE A 214 -8.93 -7.98 3.19
N VAL A 215 -9.66 -8.29 2.12
CA VAL A 215 -11.01 -8.87 2.23
C VAL A 215 -10.98 -10.24 2.91
N ASN A 216 -10.02 -11.09 2.58
CA ASN A 216 -9.88 -12.40 3.21
C ASN A 216 -9.46 -12.28 4.67
N ALA A 217 -8.57 -11.35 5.02
CA ALA A 217 -8.20 -11.04 6.39
C ALA A 217 -9.38 -10.53 7.23
N VAL A 218 -10.37 -9.86 6.62
CA VAL A 218 -11.62 -9.51 7.33
C VAL A 218 -12.47 -10.74 7.64
N LYS A 219 -12.49 -11.74 6.76
CA LYS A 219 -13.29 -12.98 6.95
C LYS A 219 -12.66 -13.95 7.93
N ASP A 220 -11.33 -13.97 7.95
CA ASP A 220 -10.55 -14.90 8.74
C ASP A 220 -10.50 -14.44 10.21
N PRO A 221 -11.06 -15.21 11.17
CA PRO A 221 -10.93 -14.90 12.58
C PRO A 221 -9.47 -15.01 13.07
N ASP A 222 -8.63 -15.81 12.41
CA ASP A 222 -7.25 -16.06 12.82
C ASP A 222 -6.31 -14.91 12.45
N ALA A 223 -6.76 -13.95 11.63
CA ALA A 223 -6.00 -12.79 11.20
C ALA A 223 -5.89 -11.69 12.30
N ARG A 224 -6.68 -11.80 13.38
CA ARG A 224 -6.71 -10.81 14.47
C ARG A 224 -5.39 -10.77 15.21
N GLY A 225 -4.89 -9.57 15.49
CA GLY A 225 -3.62 -9.36 16.19
C GLY A 225 -2.36 -9.71 15.38
N LYS A 226 -2.48 -10.28 14.16
CA LYS A 226 -1.33 -10.64 13.32
C LYS A 226 -0.83 -9.45 12.51
N THR A 227 0.44 -9.54 12.12
CA THR A 227 1.07 -8.62 11.17
C THR A 227 1.34 -9.40 9.89
N PHE A 228 0.74 -9.01 8.77
CA PHE A 228 0.95 -9.66 7.47
C PHE A 228 1.95 -8.87 6.63
N ALA A 229 2.85 -9.57 5.95
CA ALA A 229 3.75 -9.00 4.96
C ALA A 229 3.21 -9.26 3.56
N PHE A 230 2.70 -8.23 2.90
CA PHE A 230 2.16 -8.31 1.55
C PHE A 230 3.24 -7.96 0.54
N VAL A 231 3.75 -9.01 -0.08
CA VAL A 231 4.97 -8.99 -0.87
C VAL A 231 4.68 -9.59 -2.26
N GLY A 232 5.26 -8.99 -3.31
CA GLY A 232 5.16 -9.51 -4.68
C GLY A 232 5.94 -10.82 -4.90
N PRO A 233 5.73 -11.54 -6.01
CA PRO A 233 6.40 -12.82 -6.23
C PRO A 233 7.89 -12.69 -6.59
N SER A 234 8.29 -11.58 -7.21
CA SER A 234 9.58 -11.42 -7.88
C SER A 234 10.36 -10.21 -7.36
N TRP A 235 11.65 -10.41 -7.12
CA TRP A 235 12.59 -9.35 -6.79
C TRP A 235 13.18 -8.76 -8.07
N TYR A 236 13.13 -7.44 -8.20
CA TYR A 236 13.75 -6.75 -9.32
C TYR A 236 14.81 -5.79 -8.82
N VAL A 237 15.93 -5.73 -9.54
CA VAL A 237 16.79 -4.54 -9.43
C VAL A 237 16.03 -3.38 -10.05
N LEU A 238 15.98 -2.25 -9.36
CA LEU A 238 15.22 -1.06 -9.71
C LEU A 238 15.64 -0.55 -11.08
N PHE A 239 16.92 -0.64 -11.42
CA PHE A 239 17.42 -0.32 -12.75
C PHE A 239 16.76 -1.19 -13.83
N ASP A 240 16.75 -2.52 -13.64
CA ASP A 240 16.12 -3.47 -14.57
C ASP A 240 14.59 -3.30 -14.61
N LEU A 241 13.98 -2.96 -13.48
CA LEU A 241 12.55 -2.61 -13.39
C LEU A 241 12.24 -1.36 -14.21
N VAL A 242 13.03 -0.29 -14.08
CA VAL A 242 12.86 0.94 -14.86
C VAL A 242 13.07 0.63 -16.34
N GLN A 243 14.13 -0.11 -16.69
CA GLN A 243 14.38 -0.52 -18.06
C GLN A 243 13.19 -1.30 -18.65
N TYR A 244 12.60 -2.20 -17.86
CA TYR A 244 11.40 -2.94 -18.24
C TYR A 244 10.17 -2.03 -18.42
N VAL A 245 9.97 -1.04 -17.54
CA VAL A 245 8.90 -0.04 -17.68
C VAL A 245 9.03 0.75 -18.98
N PHE A 246 10.23 1.23 -19.31
CA PHE A 246 10.48 1.95 -20.58
C PHE A 246 10.35 1.04 -21.81
N ALA A 247 10.81 -0.21 -21.71
CA ALA A 247 10.63 -1.21 -22.75
C ALA A 247 9.14 -1.47 -23.02
N MET A 248 8.34 -1.65 -21.95
CA MET A 248 6.88 -1.79 -22.06
C MET A 248 6.21 -0.53 -22.60
N ALA A 249 6.70 0.66 -22.27
CA ALA A 249 6.16 1.92 -22.78
C ALA A 249 6.62 2.26 -24.23
N HIS A 250 7.57 1.51 -24.79
CA HIS A 250 8.26 1.82 -26.06
C HIS A 250 8.75 3.28 -26.13
N ARG A 251 9.34 3.75 -25.03
CA ARG A 251 9.96 5.08 -24.94
C ARG A 251 11.48 4.94 -24.90
N PRO A 252 12.24 5.89 -25.46
CA PRO A 252 13.69 5.86 -25.38
C PRO A 252 14.11 5.90 -23.91
N PHE A 253 15.03 5.01 -23.54
CA PHE A 253 15.55 4.91 -22.18
C PHE A 253 16.96 5.50 -22.15
N LEU A 254 17.11 6.62 -21.45
CA LEU A 254 18.42 7.22 -21.16
C LEU A 254 18.60 7.27 -19.65
N ALA A 255 19.46 6.39 -19.13
CA ALA A 255 19.80 6.38 -17.72
C ALA A 255 21.10 7.16 -17.49
N TYR A 256 21.08 8.05 -16.51
CA TYR A 256 22.25 8.83 -16.10
C TYR A 256 22.38 8.77 -14.57
N PRO A 257 23.60 8.60 -14.04
CA PRO A 257 23.82 8.60 -12.61
C PRO A 257 23.66 10.04 -12.08
N LEU A 258 22.77 10.21 -11.11
CA LEU A 258 22.66 11.45 -10.33
C LEU A 258 23.10 11.18 -8.89
N PRO A 259 24.01 12.01 -8.32
CA PRO A 259 24.30 11.94 -6.90
C PRO A 259 23.03 12.14 -6.06
N HIS A 260 22.89 11.36 -4.99
CA HIS A 260 21.70 11.34 -4.13
C HIS A 260 21.32 12.73 -3.59
N PHE A 261 22.31 13.52 -3.15
CA PHE A 261 22.06 14.85 -2.62
C PHE A 261 21.50 15.80 -3.70
N ALA A 262 21.97 15.69 -4.95
CA ALA A 262 21.50 16.53 -6.05
C ALA A 262 20.05 16.19 -6.40
N TYR A 263 19.71 14.90 -6.42
CA TYR A 263 18.32 14.46 -6.65
C TYR A 263 17.40 14.87 -5.49
N ARG A 264 17.90 14.85 -4.25
CA ARG A 264 17.17 15.39 -3.07
C ARG A 264 16.94 16.90 -3.16
N TRP A 265 17.90 17.67 -3.68
CA TRP A 265 17.70 19.10 -3.96
C TRP A 265 16.66 19.34 -5.03
N LEU A 266 16.67 18.55 -6.11
CA LEU A 266 15.61 18.60 -7.12
C LEU A 266 14.23 18.33 -6.50
N GLY A 267 14.12 17.28 -5.68
CA GLY A 267 12.90 16.99 -4.93
C GLY A 267 12.44 18.15 -4.05
N ARG A 268 13.37 18.88 -3.41
CA ARG A 268 13.04 20.08 -2.62
C ARG A 268 12.48 21.21 -3.49
N LEU A 269 13.01 21.39 -4.70
CA LEU A 269 12.51 22.43 -5.60
C LEU A 269 11.06 22.15 -6.02
N PHE A 270 10.74 20.90 -6.31
CA PHE A 270 9.36 20.48 -6.64
C PHE A 270 8.42 20.57 -5.43
N GLU A 271 8.90 20.33 -4.21
CA GLU A 271 8.13 20.51 -2.96
C GLU A 271 7.66 21.95 -2.71
N MET A 272 8.33 22.96 -3.29
CA MET A 272 7.91 24.36 -3.10
C MET A 272 6.59 24.67 -3.81
N SER A 273 6.17 23.84 -4.77
CA SER A 273 4.91 24.02 -5.46
C SER A 273 3.73 23.69 -4.53
N PRO A 274 2.66 24.52 -4.53
CA PRO A 274 1.45 24.22 -3.75
C PRO A 274 0.60 23.10 -4.36
N PHE A 275 0.89 22.72 -5.61
CA PHE A 275 0.23 21.63 -6.33
C PHE A 275 0.83 20.27 -5.93
N GLU A 276 0.22 19.18 -6.39
CA GLU A 276 0.74 17.84 -6.11
C GLU A 276 2.16 17.68 -6.69
N PRO A 277 3.21 17.56 -5.86
CA PRO A 277 4.57 17.44 -6.35
C PRO A 277 4.77 16.05 -6.97
N TRP A 278 5.56 15.99 -8.05
CA TRP A 278 5.90 14.73 -8.69
C TRP A 278 7.03 14.03 -7.89
N PRO A 279 8.27 14.56 -7.84
CA PRO A 279 9.26 14.12 -6.87
C PRO A 279 9.17 14.92 -5.56
N THR A 280 9.48 14.25 -4.47
CA THR A 280 9.54 14.79 -3.10
C THR A 280 10.82 14.26 -2.47
N ARG A 281 11.47 14.99 -1.56
CA ARG A 281 12.66 14.53 -0.83
C ARG A 281 12.42 13.19 -0.16
N ASP A 282 11.25 13.00 0.43
CA ASP A 282 10.86 11.73 1.05
C ASP A 282 10.70 10.61 0.01
N LYS A 283 10.08 10.91 -1.15
CA LYS A 283 9.98 9.96 -2.27
C LYS A 283 11.35 9.52 -2.76
N VAL A 284 12.32 10.44 -2.84
CA VAL A 284 13.71 10.12 -3.19
C VAL A 284 14.26 9.08 -2.22
N GLU A 285 14.24 9.34 -0.92
CA GLU A 285 14.74 8.39 0.07
C GLU A 285 13.99 7.04 -0.01
N ARG A 286 12.66 7.06 -0.12
CA ARG A 286 11.83 5.83 -0.17
C ARG A 286 12.13 4.92 -1.36
N VAL A 287 12.37 5.50 -2.53
CA VAL A 287 12.72 4.70 -3.72
C VAL A 287 14.14 4.12 -3.60
N HIS A 288 15.03 4.81 -2.88
CA HIS A 288 16.41 4.36 -2.62
C HIS A 288 16.53 3.42 -1.41
N ILE A 289 15.40 2.95 -0.85
CA ILE A 289 15.40 1.93 0.20
C ILE A 289 15.13 0.58 -0.44
N THR A 290 15.96 -0.41 -0.12
CA THR A 290 15.74 -1.81 -0.51
C THR A 290 14.59 -2.41 0.29
N ASP A 291 13.77 -3.21 -0.38
CA ASP A 291 12.68 -3.91 0.30
C ASP A 291 13.24 -5.03 1.19
N MET A 292 12.72 -5.16 2.41
CA MET A 292 13.18 -6.16 3.39
C MET A 292 12.48 -7.51 3.21
N THR A 293 13.21 -8.62 3.34
CA THR A 293 12.63 -9.96 3.48
C THR A 293 12.18 -10.19 4.92
N LEU A 294 10.90 -10.45 5.14
CA LEU A 294 10.35 -10.78 6.46
C LEU A 294 9.74 -12.19 6.44
N PRO A 295 10.55 -13.27 6.39
CA PRO A 295 10.06 -14.64 6.23
C PRO A 295 9.28 -15.17 7.44
N HIS A 296 9.40 -14.52 8.59
CA HIS A 296 8.70 -14.88 9.83
C HIS A 296 7.25 -14.36 9.88
N LEU A 297 6.87 -13.46 8.98
CA LEU A 297 5.52 -12.90 8.91
C LEU A 297 4.66 -13.71 7.95
N PRO A 298 3.37 -13.91 8.27
CA PRO A 298 2.44 -14.54 7.35
C PRO A 298 2.31 -13.72 6.06
N GLY A 299 2.26 -14.44 4.95
CA GLY A 299 2.28 -13.90 3.60
C GLY A 299 0.90 -13.78 2.97
N LEU A 300 0.89 -13.58 1.66
CA LEU A 300 -0.32 -13.55 0.85
C LEU A 300 -0.94 -14.95 0.68
N GLU A 301 -0.10 -15.98 0.69
CA GLU A 301 -0.47 -17.38 0.50
C GLU A 301 -1.31 -17.92 1.67
N ASP A 302 -1.02 -17.48 2.89
CA ASP A 302 -1.80 -17.83 4.09
C ASP A 302 -3.26 -17.35 4.02
N LEU A 303 -3.49 -16.28 3.24
CA LEU A 303 -4.84 -15.75 2.97
C LEU A 303 -5.49 -16.39 1.74
N GLY A 304 -4.88 -17.44 1.17
CA GLY A 304 -5.37 -18.20 0.02
C GLY A 304 -5.26 -17.47 -1.31
N ILE A 305 -4.32 -16.54 -1.46
CA ILE A 305 -4.15 -15.75 -2.69
C ILE A 305 -2.75 -15.99 -3.25
N GLN A 306 -2.72 -16.39 -4.51
CA GLN A 306 -1.49 -16.48 -5.27
C GLN A 306 -1.07 -15.10 -5.76
N ALA A 307 0.19 -14.73 -5.54
CA ALA A 307 0.72 -13.44 -5.95
C ALA A 307 0.84 -13.36 -7.47
N THR A 308 0.29 -12.31 -8.08
CA THR A 308 0.40 -12.09 -9.52
C THR A 308 1.72 -11.41 -9.89
N PRO A 309 2.46 -11.93 -10.88
CA PRO A 309 3.70 -11.32 -11.34
C PRO A 309 3.46 -10.02 -12.09
N LEU A 310 4.45 -9.12 -12.02
CA LEU A 310 4.35 -7.78 -12.59
C LEU A 310 4.22 -7.82 -14.11
N GLU A 311 4.89 -8.76 -14.78
CA GLU A 311 4.95 -8.85 -16.23
C GLU A 311 3.57 -9.08 -16.86
N LEU A 312 2.69 -9.81 -16.17
CA LEU A 312 1.33 -10.08 -16.64
C LEU A 312 0.42 -8.85 -16.57
N LYS A 313 0.72 -7.89 -15.69
CA LYS A 313 -0.18 -6.75 -15.37
C LYS A 313 0.39 -5.39 -15.73
N ALA A 314 1.69 -5.29 -16.00
CA ALA A 314 2.35 -4.05 -16.36
C ALA A 314 1.71 -3.35 -17.58
N ILE A 315 1.28 -4.13 -18.59
CA ILE A 315 0.67 -3.57 -19.80
C ILE A 315 -0.61 -2.77 -19.51
N GLU A 316 -1.45 -3.22 -18.59
CA GLU A 316 -2.73 -2.58 -18.28
C GLU A 316 -2.54 -1.16 -17.72
N VAL A 317 -1.38 -0.94 -17.07
CA VAL A 317 -0.98 0.33 -16.47
C VAL A 317 -0.25 1.19 -17.49
N LEU A 318 0.72 0.61 -18.20
CA LEU A 318 1.69 1.34 -19.04
C LEU A 318 1.19 1.63 -20.45
N ARG A 319 0.14 0.95 -20.92
CA ARG A 319 -0.42 1.18 -22.27
C ARG A 319 -0.77 2.64 -22.53
N ARG A 320 -1.19 3.40 -21.51
CA ARG A 320 -1.50 4.84 -21.62
C ARG A 320 -0.30 5.72 -22.00
N HIS A 321 0.92 5.25 -21.73
CA HIS A 321 2.16 5.99 -21.98
C HIS A 321 2.79 5.67 -23.34
N ARG A 322 2.35 4.57 -23.98
CA ARG A 322 2.78 4.18 -25.33
C ARG A 322 2.36 5.25 -26.34
N THR A 323 3.21 5.48 -27.34
CA THR A 323 2.81 6.31 -28.49
C THR A 323 1.81 5.55 -29.35
N HIS A 324 1.06 6.27 -30.19
CA HIS A 324 0.07 5.68 -31.09
C HIS A 324 0.65 4.52 -31.93
N ARG A 325 1.90 4.63 -32.39
CA ARG A 325 2.60 3.62 -33.18
C ARG A 325 2.72 2.26 -32.47
N TRP A 326 2.84 2.26 -31.15
CA TRP A 326 3.07 1.07 -30.33
C TRP A 326 1.86 0.71 -29.46
N LEU A 327 0.77 1.48 -29.52
CA LEU A 327 -0.38 1.32 -28.63
C LEU A 327 -1.03 -0.07 -28.75
N SER A 328 -1.09 -0.61 -29.97
CA SER A 328 -1.66 -1.91 -30.31
C SER A 328 -0.63 -3.06 -30.36
N SER A 329 0.63 -2.81 -29.98
CA SER A 329 1.65 -3.87 -29.95
C SER A 329 1.34 -4.93 -28.90
N GLU A 330 1.73 -6.16 -29.21
CA GLU A 330 1.57 -7.31 -28.33
C GLU A 330 2.52 -7.20 -27.13
N THR A 331 2.21 -7.92 -26.06
CA THR A 331 3.00 -7.89 -24.83
C THR A 331 4.20 -8.81 -24.88
N GLU A 332 4.13 -9.87 -25.68
CA GLU A 332 5.14 -10.92 -25.77
C GLU A 332 6.44 -10.44 -26.41
N ASP A 333 6.36 -9.36 -27.21
CA ASP A 333 7.51 -8.70 -27.83
C ASP A 333 8.50 -8.13 -26.81
N VAL A 334 8.04 -7.84 -25.59
CA VAL A 334 8.85 -7.21 -24.55
C VAL A 334 9.41 -8.28 -23.62
N LYS A 335 10.74 -8.42 -23.62
CA LYS A 335 11.46 -9.35 -22.75
C LYS A 335 11.16 -9.05 -21.27
N PRO A 336 10.95 -10.08 -20.43
CA PRO A 336 10.72 -9.89 -19.00
C PRO A 336 11.95 -9.27 -18.31
N ALA A 337 11.70 -8.56 -17.21
CA ALA A 337 12.78 -8.00 -16.40
C ALA A 337 13.62 -9.12 -15.76
N LYS A 338 14.90 -8.84 -15.53
CA LYS A 338 15.77 -9.77 -14.80
C LYS A 338 15.34 -9.80 -13.33
N THR A 339 15.12 -10.99 -12.81
CA THR A 339 14.80 -11.20 -11.40
C THR A 339 16.04 -11.54 -10.60
N VAL A 340 16.06 -11.13 -9.33
CA VAL A 340 17.11 -11.48 -8.38
C VAL A 340 16.64 -12.67 -7.56
N THR A 341 17.33 -13.80 -7.64
CA THR A 341 17.13 -14.89 -6.69
C THR A 341 17.89 -14.57 -5.42
N VAL A 342 17.16 -14.19 -4.38
CA VAL A 342 17.73 -13.97 -3.04
C VAL A 342 17.94 -15.33 -2.38
N SER A 343 18.93 -16.10 -2.82
CA SER A 343 19.40 -17.29 -2.10
C SER A 343 20.44 -16.86 -1.06
N TRP A 344 20.02 -16.28 0.05
CA TRP A 344 20.92 -16.13 1.20
C TRP A 344 20.79 -17.38 2.09
N PRO A 345 21.87 -18.15 2.34
CA PRO A 345 21.82 -19.19 3.33
C PRO A 345 21.59 -18.55 4.71
N LEU A 346 20.60 -19.07 5.44
CA LEU A 346 20.15 -18.64 6.78
C LEU A 346 21.22 -18.73 7.89
N SER A 347 22.51 -18.87 7.57
CA SER A 347 23.56 -19.25 8.51
C SER A 347 24.80 -18.34 8.55
N CYS A 348 24.87 -17.22 7.83
CA CYS A 348 26.07 -16.37 7.83
C CYS A 348 26.11 -15.33 8.98
N PRO A 349 27.01 -15.44 9.98
CA PRO A 349 27.09 -14.54 11.14
C PRO A 349 27.72 -13.17 10.85
N TRP A 350 28.22 -12.94 9.62
CA TRP A 350 28.96 -11.75 9.23
C TRP A 350 28.09 -10.47 9.14
N PHE A 351 26.76 -10.59 9.20
CA PHE A 351 25.85 -9.46 9.03
C PHE A 351 25.68 -8.59 10.29
N LEU A 352 25.96 -9.14 11.48
CA LEU A 352 25.91 -8.37 12.73
C LEU A 352 27.05 -7.35 12.87
N MET A 353 28.14 -7.49 12.11
CA MET A 353 29.33 -6.61 12.22
C MET A 353 29.41 -5.49 11.16
N SER A 354 28.72 -5.61 10.02
CA SER A 354 28.92 -4.69 8.89
C SER A 354 28.25 -3.31 9.05
N PHE A 355 27.36 -3.14 10.02
CA PHE A 355 26.71 -1.85 10.30
C PHE A 355 27.65 -0.79 10.92
N ARG A 356 28.89 -1.14 11.29
CA ARG A 356 29.82 -0.22 12.00
C ARG A 356 31.02 0.28 11.18
N SER A 357 31.22 -0.15 9.94
CA SER A 357 32.49 0.05 9.20
C SER A 357 32.39 0.69 7.81
N LEU A 358 31.26 1.33 7.46
CA LEU A 358 31.11 2.02 6.16
C LEU A 358 31.64 3.48 6.17
N ALA A 359 32.67 3.74 6.98
CA ALA A 359 33.52 4.91 6.85
C ALA A 359 34.93 4.41 6.48
N THR A 360 35.44 4.88 5.34
CA THR A 360 36.75 4.57 4.72
C THR A 360 36.85 3.24 3.95
N ARG A 361 36.84 3.33 2.61
CA ARG A 361 37.55 2.37 1.74
C ARG A 361 38.80 3.09 1.22
N PRO A 362 40.02 2.56 1.40
CA PRO A 362 41.20 3.02 0.65
C PRO A 362 41.18 2.46 -0.79
N PRO A 363 41.93 3.08 -1.73
CA PRO A 363 41.87 2.74 -3.15
C PRO A 363 42.62 1.45 -3.50
N LEU A 364 42.25 0.92 -4.67
CA LEU A 364 42.65 -0.35 -5.28
C LEU A 364 44.17 -0.61 -5.28
N ALA A 365 44.58 -1.80 -4.86
CA ALA A 365 45.95 -2.30 -4.98
C ALA A 365 46.17 -3.01 -6.34
N GLU A 366 47.25 -2.65 -7.01
CA GLU A 366 47.80 -3.25 -8.23
C GLU A 366 48.33 -4.66 -7.96
N ASN A 367 48.11 -5.60 -8.89
CA ASN A 367 48.71 -6.94 -8.83
C ASN A 367 50.11 -6.96 -9.49
N PRO A 368 51.08 -7.70 -8.95
CA PRO A 368 52.49 -7.65 -9.35
C PRO A 368 52.81 -8.45 -10.62
N VAL A 369 53.85 -7.94 -11.31
CA VAL A 369 54.55 -8.51 -12.47
C VAL A 369 55.19 -9.86 -12.10
N HIS A 370 54.93 -10.90 -12.89
CA HIS A 370 55.72 -12.13 -12.88
C HIS A 370 56.86 -12.02 -13.91
N SER A 371 58.09 -12.08 -13.43
CA SER A 371 59.30 -12.30 -14.20
C SER A 371 59.51 -13.80 -14.46
N ALA A 372 59.74 -14.16 -15.72
CA ALA A 372 60.56 -15.29 -16.15
C ALA A 372 61.32 -14.85 -17.41
#